data_AF-A0A959PWI2-F1
#
_entry.id   AF-A0A959PWI2-F1
#
_cell.length_a   1.000
_cell.length_b   1.000
_cell.length_c   1.000
_cell.angle_alpha   90.00
_cell.angle_beta   90.00
_cell.angle_gamma   90.00
#
_symmetry.space_group_name_H-M   'P 1'
#
loop_
_entity.id
_entity.type
_entity.pdbx_description
1 polymer ?
#
loop_
_entity_poly.entity_id
_entity_poly.type
_entity_poly.pdbx_seq_one_letter_code
_entity_poly.pdbx_strand_id
1 'polypeptide(L)'
;FNLLRVVVNPYEDCGLVASDDFDFIGYDLLDRDFAVSALTNCGGFDETFLPKDLNDKGLIDDFAFARKVHQMLPVHNPEEFHAVTHILAIWRHKTIGR
;
A
#
# COMPACT_ATOMS: atom_id res chain seq x y z
N PHE A 1 -12.94 -2.37 17.29
CA PHE A 1 -11.60 -1.91 16.87
C PHE A 1 -11.09 -2.82 15.76
N ASN A 2 -10.33 -2.29 14.79
CA ASN A 2 -9.67 -3.12 13.80
C ASN A 2 -8.30 -3.53 14.34
N LEU A 3 -7.96 -4.80 14.22
CA LEU A 3 -6.61 -5.29 14.46
C LEU A 3 -5.95 -5.53 13.10
N LEU A 4 -4.83 -4.86 12.87
CA LEU A 4 -4.06 -4.96 11.64
C LEU A 4 -2.72 -5.62 11.92
N ARG A 5 -2.28 -6.47 11.00
CA ARG A 5 -0.89 -6.89 10.90
C ARG A 5 -0.27 -6.14 9.73
N VAL A 6 0.95 -5.65 9.91
CA VAL A 6 1.64 -4.86 8.89
C VAL A 6 3.08 -5.34 8.74
N VAL A 7 3.55 -5.41 7.50
CA VAL A 7 4.98 -5.55 7.18
C VAL A 7 5.41 -4.33 6.38
N VAL A 8 6.49 -3.67 6.82
CA VAL A 8 7.04 -2.48 6.18
C VAL A 8 8.16 -2.88 5.23
N ASN A 9 8.11 -2.35 4.00
CA ASN A 9 9.04 -2.61 2.90
C ASN A 9 9.33 -4.10 2.69
N PRO A 10 8.29 -4.91 2.41
CA PRO A 10 8.47 -6.34 2.20
C PRO A 10 9.38 -6.62 1.00
N TYR A 11 10.20 -7.66 1.13
CA TYR A 11 11.09 -8.12 0.05
C TYR A 11 10.43 -9.13 -0.88
N GLU A 12 9.31 -9.72 -0.46
CA GLU A 12 8.57 -10.78 -1.13
C GLU A 12 7.05 -10.53 -1.14
N ASP A 13 6.35 -11.29 -1.96
CA ASP A 13 4.90 -11.20 -2.10
C ASP A 13 4.18 -11.72 -0.84
N CYS A 14 3.83 -10.76 0.01
CA CYS A 14 3.03 -10.92 1.21
C CYS A 14 1.62 -11.48 0.97
N GLY A 15 1.05 -11.36 -0.23
CA GLY A 15 -0.24 -11.98 -0.57
C GLY A 15 -0.17 -13.52 -0.51
N LEU A 16 1.02 -14.09 -0.62
CA LEU A 16 1.26 -15.53 -0.50
C LEU A 16 1.43 -16.01 0.95
N VAL A 17 1.54 -15.08 1.91
CA VAL A 17 1.70 -15.42 3.33
C VAL A 17 0.33 -15.70 3.92
N ALA A 18 0.02 -17.00 4.05
CA ALA A 18 -1.21 -17.47 4.66
C ALA A 18 -1.27 -17.12 6.16
N SER A 19 -2.47 -16.78 6.65
CA SER A 19 -2.76 -16.60 8.07
C SER A 19 -4.18 -17.05 8.39
N ASP A 20 -4.32 -17.81 9.48
CA ASP A 20 -5.62 -18.33 9.90
C ASP A 20 -6.56 -17.25 10.43
N ASP A 21 -6.02 -16.22 11.09
CA ASP A 21 -6.79 -15.17 11.75
C ASP A 21 -6.87 -13.86 10.97
N PHE A 22 -6.06 -13.72 9.91
CA PHE A 22 -5.92 -12.47 9.16
C PHE A 22 -6.12 -12.68 7.67
N ASP A 23 -6.88 -11.77 7.05
CA ASP A 23 -7.02 -11.68 5.61
C ASP A 23 -6.05 -10.64 5.06
N PHE A 24 -5.30 -11.00 4.02
CA PHE A 24 -4.49 -10.03 3.28
C PHE A 24 -5.40 -9.06 2.54
N ILE A 25 -5.15 -7.76 2.69
CA ILE A 25 -6.02 -6.69 2.15
C ILE A 25 -5.34 -5.93 1.00
N GLY A 26 -4.02 -6.01 0.89
CA GLY A 26 -3.25 -5.34 -0.16
C GLY A 26 -2.07 -4.55 0.40
N TYR A 27 -1.49 -3.75 -0.48
CA TYR A 27 -0.36 -2.87 -0.23
C TYR A 27 -0.78 -1.41 -0.25
N ASP A 28 -0.37 -0.65 0.76
CA ASP A 28 -0.40 0.81 0.75
C ASP A 28 1.00 1.38 0.49
N LEU A 29 1.04 2.62 0.02
CA LEU A 29 2.26 3.41 -0.08
C LEU A 29 2.11 4.63 0.82
N LEU A 30 2.60 4.53 2.06
CA LEU A 30 2.65 5.69 2.95
C LEU A 30 3.86 6.54 2.62
N ASP A 31 3.75 7.85 2.80
CA ASP A 31 4.88 8.76 2.68
C ASP A 31 6.01 8.43 3.66
N ARG A 32 7.15 9.11 3.48
CA ARG A 32 8.36 8.95 4.29
C ARG A 32 8.17 9.14 5.80
N ASP A 33 7.08 9.77 6.22
CA ASP A 33 6.74 10.02 7.63
C ASP A 33 5.68 9.03 8.16
N PHE A 34 5.27 8.04 7.35
CA PHE A 34 4.20 7.08 7.65
C PHE A 34 2.86 7.74 8.01
N ALA A 35 2.60 8.93 7.49
CA ALA A 35 1.46 9.76 7.88
C ALA A 35 0.37 9.84 6.80
N VAL A 36 0.77 9.82 5.53
CA VAL A 36 -0.12 10.07 4.39
C VAL A 36 -0.05 8.93 3.39
N SER A 37 -1.19 8.35 3.00
CA SER A 37 -1.24 7.40 1.88
C SER A 37 -1.13 8.16 0.56
N ALA A 38 -0.06 7.89 -0.19
CA ALA A 38 0.10 8.42 -1.53
C ALA A 38 -1.02 7.93 -2.48
N LEU A 39 -1.57 6.74 -2.20
CA LEU A 39 -2.64 6.14 -3.00
C LEU A 39 -3.99 6.83 -2.81
N THR A 40 -4.36 7.11 -1.56
CA THR A 40 -5.74 7.48 -1.22
C THR A 40 -5.90 8.88 -0.61
N ASN A 41 -4.84 9.48 -0.06
CA ASN A 41 -4.88 10.84 0.50
C ASN A 41 -4.33 11.88 -0.47
N CYS A 42 -3.25 11.57 -1.19
CA CYS A 42 -2.73 12.43 -2.24
C CYS A 42 -3.44 12.18 -3.57
N GLY A 43 -3.33 10.95 -4.11
CA GLY A 43 -3.89 10.62 -5.42
C GLY A 43 -3.33 11.52 -6.54
N GLY A 44 -3.99 11.54 -7.70
CA GLY A 44 -3.64 12.44 -8.81
C GLY A 44 -2.31 12.13 -9.52
N PHE A 45 -1.71 10.97 -9.22
CA PHE A 45 -0.47 10.49 -9.83
C PHE A 45 -0.72 9.66 -11.09
N ASP A 46 -1.52 10.20 -12.03
CA ASP A 46 -2.05 9.48 -13.19
C ASP A 46 -0.97 8.88 -14.11
N GLU A 47 0.25 9.44 -14.09
CA GLU A 47 1.41 8.91 -14.81
C GLU A 47 2.01 7.65 -14.16
N THR A 48 1.62 7.34 -12.92
CA THR A 48 2.17 6.23 -12.12
C THR A 48 1.14 5.14 -11.83
N PHE A 49 -0.07 5.52 -11.42
CA PHE A 49 -1.19 4.61 -11.20
C PHE A 49 -2.52 5.34 -11.41
N LEU A 50 -3.57 4.58 -11.72
CA LEU A 50 -4.94 5.08 -11.90
C LEU A 50 -5.86 4.47 -10.85
N PRO A 51 -7.04 5.06 -10.60
CA PRO A 51 -8.01 4.51 -9.64
C PRO A 51 -8.41 3.06 -9.90
N LYS A 52 -8.41 2.63 -11.17
CA LYS A 52 -8.72 1.24 -11.58
C LYS A 52 -7.63 0.23 -11.19
N ASP A 53 -6.43 0.70 -10.85
CA ASP A 53 -5.31 -0.15 -10.43
C ASP A 53 -5.36 -0.44 -8.93
N LEU A 54 -6.32 0.18 -8.21
CA LEU A 54 -6.59 -0.03 -6.80
C LEU A 54 -7.79 -0.96 -6.61
N ASN A 55 -7.75 -1.76 -5.55
CA ASN A 55 -8.85 -2.61 -5.12
C ASN A 55 -9.97 -1.80 -4.45
N ASP A 56 -11.03 -2.48 -3.99
CA ASP A 56 -12.19 -1.84 -3.36
C ASP A 56 -11.89 -1.15 -2.02
N LYS A 57 -10.67 -1.32 -1.48
CA LYS A 57 -10.15 -0.65 -0.28
C LYS A 57 -9.20 0.50 -0.60
N GLY A 58 -8.93 0.78 -1.88
CA GLY A 58 -7.95 1.79 -2.28
C GLY A 58 -6.50 1.33 -2.14
N LEU A 59 -6.25 0.01 -2.07
CA LEU A 59 -4.91 -0.58 -1.96
C LEU A 59 -4.53 -1.28 -3.26
N ILE A 60 -3.24 -1.60 -3.42
CA ILE A 60 -2.73 -2.40 -4.54
C ILE A 60 -2.73 -3.88 -4.14
N ASP A 61 -3.28 -4.78 -4.95
CA ASP A 61 -3.22 -6.23 -4.68
C ASP A 61 -1.91 -6.88 -5.17
N ASP A 62 -1.33 -6.36 -6.25
CA ASP A 62 -0.16 -6.94 -6.91
C ASP A 62 1.16 -6.38 -6.36
N PHE A 63 1.99 -7.25 -5.79
CA PHE A 63 3.26 -6.85 -5.17
C PHE A 63 4.24 -6.21 -6.15
N ALA A 64 4.35 -6.76 -7.37
CA ALA A 64 5.27 -6.24 -8.37
C ALA A 64 4.85 -4.83 -8.81
N PHE A 65 3.56 -4.59 -8.94
CA PHE A 65 2.98 -3.30 -9.24
C PHE A 65 3.18 -2.32 -8.09
N ALA A 66 2.95 -2.71 -6.83
CA ALA A 66 3.22 -1.86 -5.67
C ALA A 66 4.69 -1.40 -5.64
N ARG A 67 5.64 -2.30 -5.96
CA ARG A 67 7.07 -1.95 -6.08
C ARG A 67 7.34 -0.99 -7.24
N LYS A 68 6.71 -1.22 -8.39
CA LYS A 68 6.83 -0.33 -9.56
C LYS A 68 6.32 1.07 -9.22
N VAL A 69 5.14 1.19 -8.62
CA VAL A 69 4.57 2.48 -8.20
C VAL A 69 5.54 3.17 -7.23
N HIS A 70 6.01 2.48 -6.19
CA HIS A 70 6.95 3.03 -5.22
C HIS A 70 8.24 3.59 -5.86
N GLN A 71 8.77 2.91 -6.88
CA GLN A 71 9.97 3.36 -7.59
C GLN A 71 9.71 4.54 -8.54
N MET A 72 8.57 4.55 -9.22
CA MET A 72 8.26 5.55 -10.25
C MET A 72 7.67 6.83 -9.67
N LEU A 73 6.98 6.76 -8.52
CA LEU A 73 6.32 7.90 -7.90
C LEU A 73 7.26 9.11 -7.70
N PRO A 74 8.44 8.97 -7.06
CA PRO A 74 9.35 10.11 -6.90
C PRO A 74 10.08 10.51 -8.19
N VAL A 75 10.11 9.63 -9.21
CA VAL A 75 10.70 9.95 -10.52
C VAL A 75 9.78 10.86 -11.33
N HIS A 76 8.48 10.56 -11.32
CA HIS A 76 7.48 11.38 -12.01
C HIS A 76 7.10 12.64 -11.22
N ASN A 77 7.29 12.64 -9.90
CA ASN A 77 6.87 13.73 -9.01
C ASN A 77 8.01 14.16 -8.07
N PRO A 78 9.14 14.67 -8.60
CA PRO A 78 10.34 14.93 -7.79
C PRO A 78 10.16 16.04 -6.74
N GLU A 79 9.24 16.98 -6.97
CA GLU A 79 8.93 18.09 -6.05
C GLU A 79 7.81 17.75 -5.05
N GLU A 80 7.17 16.58 -5.18
CA GLU A 80 6.09 16.16 -4.29
C GLU A 80 6.66 15.44 -3.06
N PHE A 81 6.50 16.06 -1.90
CA PHE A 81 7.00 15.53 -0.63
C PHE A 81 6.46 14.12 -0.33
N HIS A 82 5.19 13.87 -0.67
CA HIS A 82 4.52 12.59 -0.42
C HIS A 82 4.83 11.52 -1.49
N ALA A 83 5.64 11.82 -2.50
CA ALA A 83 6.01 10.86 -3.54
C ALA A 83 7.12 9.89 -3.11
N VAL A 84 7.89 10.22 -2.07
CA VAL A 84 8.85 9.30 -1.45
C VAL A 84 8.13 8.48 -0.39
N THR A 85 8.03 7.18 -0.61
CA THR A 85 7.10 6.31 0.14
C THR A 85 7.76 5.09 0.78
N HIS A 86 7.01 4.39 1.62
CA HIS A 86 7.25 3.05 2.12
C HIS A 86 6.11 2.14 1.68
N ILE A 87 6.41 0.90 1.30
CA ILE A 87 5.38 -0.09 0.96
C ILE A 87 4.93 -0.78 2.24
N LEU A 88 3.64 -0.75 2.54
CA LEU A 88 3.05 -1.43 3.68
C LEU A 88 2.18 -2.57 3.19
N ALA A 89 2.57 -3.82 3.46
CA ALA A 89 1.68 -4.96 3.31
C ALA A 89 0.72 -5.00 4.49
N ILE A 90 -0.59 -5.05 4.24
CA ILE A 90 -1.61 -4.94 5.27
C ILE A 90 -2.47 -6.20 5.29
N TRP A 91 -2.62 -6.77 6.49
CA TRP A 91 -3.66 -7.74 6.77
C TRP A 91 -4.59 -7.22 7.84
N ARG A 92 -5.85 -7.64 7.77
CA ARG A 92 -6.88 -7.33 8.75
C ARG A 92 -7.34 -8.60 9.44
N HIS A 93 -7.46 -8.56 10.76
CA HIS A 93 -8.03 -9.68 11.52
C HIS A 93 -9.47 -9.94 11.06
N LYS A 94 -9.83 -11.21 10.84
CA LYS A 94 -11.13 -11.66 10.31
C LYS A 94 -12.32 -11.20 11.16
N THR A 95 -12.10 -11.07 12.46
CA THR A 95 -13.12 -10.64 13.43
C THR A 95 -12.81 -9.24 13.97
N ILE A 96 -13.82 -8.36 14.01
CA ILE A 96 -13.69 -7.01 14.58
C ILE A 96 -13.78 -7.09 16.12
N GLY A 97 -12.94 -6.33 16.82
CA GLY A 97 -13.11 -6.06 18.25
C GLY A 97 -12.56 -7.12 19.20
N ARG A 98 -11.46 -7.78 18.83
CA ARG A 98 -10.81 -8.82 19.63
C ARG A 98 -9.47 -8.40 20.21
#